data_AF-A0A953AZY4-F1
#
_entry.id   AF-A0A953AZY4-F1
#
_cell.length_a   1.000
_cell.length_b   1.000
_cell.length_c   1.000
_cell.angle_alpha   90.00
_cell.angle_beta   90.00
_cell.angle_gamma   90.00
#
_symmetry.space_group_name_H-M   'P 1'
#
loop_
_entity.id
_entity.type
_entity.pdbx_description
1 polymer ?
#
loop_
_entity_poly.entity_id
_entity_poly.type
_entity_poly.pdbx_seq_one_letter_code
_entity_poly.pdbx_strand_id
1 'polypeptide(L)'
;MESAPSGWSVQGFDRAGADICDPRAVARAFDRGCAVVVNAAAYTAVDRAETEPAAALAANRDGAGHVAAAAAAAGAAVVHLSTDYVFDGTKAGPYREDDPVAPLGVYGRSKAAGEEAVRDACARHVILRTARVFSPRGRNFVATMLG
;
A
#
# COMPACT_ATOMS: atom_id res chain seq x y z
N MET A 1 23.39 6.02 -0.78
CA MET A 1 22.90 5.86 0.60
C MET A 1 21.93 6.99 0.82
N GLU A 2 20.61 6.75 0.69
CA GLU A 2 19.62 7.78 0.97
C GLU A 2 19.65 8.05 2.47
N SER A 3 20.26 9.17 2.85
CA SER A 3 20.23 9.67 4.22
C SER A 3 18.83 10.20 4.50
N ALA A 4 18.23 9.79 5.62
CA ALA A 4 17.01 10.39 6.11
C ALA A 4 17.17 11.92 6.23
N PRO A 5 16.09 12.71 6.06
CA PRO A 5 16.12 14.15 6.33
C PRO A 5 16.67 14.42 7.73
N SER A 6 17.32 15.59 7.93
CA SER A 6 17.85 15.97 9.24
C SER A 6 16.76 15.89 10.32
N GLY A 7 17.08 15.24 11.45
CA GLY A 7 16.15 15.02 12.56
C GLY A 7 15.23 13.81 12.41
N TRP A 8 15.30 13.06 11.33
CA TRP A 8 14.53 11.83 11.12
C TRP A 8 15.41 10.59 11.16
N SER A 9 14.88 9.51 11.74
CA SER A 9 15.40 8.15 11.59
C SER A 9 14.46 7.36 10.68
N VAL A 10 15.02 6.47 9.87
CA VAL A 10 14.25 5.59 8.97
C VAL A 10 14.52 4.15 9.34
N GLN A 11 13.44 3.38 9.50
CA GLN A 11 13.49 1.94 9.68
C GLN A 11 12.72 1.27 8.53
N GLY A 12 13.43 0.46 7.75
CA GLY A 12 12.86 -0.33 6.66
C GLY A 12 12.55 -1.75 7.10
N PHE A 13 11.44 -2.29 6.61
CA PHE A 13 11.06 -3.68 6.81
C PHE A 13 10.73 -4.31 5.46
N ASP A 14 11.17 -5.55 5.28
CA ASP A 14 10.62 -6.44 4.27
C ASP A 14 9.59 -7.38 4.91
N ARG A 15 9.09 -8.35 4.14
CA ARG A 15 8.11 -9.32 4.64
C ARG A 15 8.64 -10.16 5.81
N ALA A 16 9.93 -10.49 5.84
CA ALA A 16 10.50 -11.28 6.93
C ALA A 16 10.62 -10.44 8.22
N GLY A 17 10.90 -9.14 8.08
CA GLY A 17 10.97 -8.20 9.20
C GLY A 17 9.61 -7.78 9.76
N ALA A 18 8.60 -7.61 8.91
CA ALA A 18 7.23 -7.29 9.31
C ALA A 18 6.22 -7.73 8.23
N ASP A 19 5.70 -8.95 8.31
CA ASP A 19 4.62 -9.38 7.44
C ASP A 19 3.33 -8.64 7.82
N ILE A 20 2.84 -7.78 6.93
CA ILE A 20 1.63 -7.00 7.16
C ILE A 20 0.38 -7.88 7.34
N CYS A 21 0.41 -9.13 6.89
CA CYS A 21 -0.68 -10.08 7.11
C CYS A 21 -0.75 -10.58 8.56
N ASP A 22 0.32 -10.43 9.36
CA ASP A 22 0.33 -10.73 10.80
C ASP A 22 0.20 -9.43 11.62
N PRO A 23 -0.97 -9.16 12.23
CA PRO A 23 -1.16 -7.93 13.00
C PRO A 23 -0.21 -7.83 14.20
N ARG A 24 0.28 -8.96 14.75
CA ARG A 24 1.26 -8.93 15.84
C ARG A 24 2.64 -8.53 15.35
N ALA A 25 3.04 -8.97 14.16
CA ALA A 25 4.29 -8.54 13.54
C ALA A 25 4.27 -7.04 13.24
N VAL A 26 3.15 -6.54 12.71
CA VAL A 26 2.94 -5.11 12.48
C VAL A 26 3.04 -4.34 13.79
N ALA A 27 2.32 -4.73 14.85
CA ALA A 27 2.35 -4.04 16.13
C ALA A 27 3.79 -3.91 16.69
N ARG A 28 4.58 -4.98 16.64
CA ARG A 28 5.99 -4.97 17.08
C ARG A 28 6.86 -3.98 16.30
N ALA A 29 6.54 -3.71 15.04
CA ALA A 29 7.28 -2.73 14.23
C ALA A 29 7.12 -1.28 14.78
N PHE A 30 6.07 -1.01 15.56
CA PHE A 30 5.83 0.29 16.18
C PHE A 30 6.40 0.43 17.61
N ASP A 31 6.93 -0.62 18.22
CA ASP A 31 7.41 -0.63 19.62
C ASP A 31 8.52 0.41 19.90
N ARG A 32 9.28 0.80 18.86
CA ARG A 32 10.36 1.79 18.96
C ARG A 32 9.88 3.25 18.79
N GLY A 33 8.58 3.45 18.66
CA GLY A 33 7.97 4.73 18.31
C GLY A 33 8.02 5.00 16.81
N CYS A 34 6.95 5.57 16.28
CA CYS A 34 6.84 5.92 14.88
C CYS A 34 6.00 7.20 14.76
N ALA A 35 6.50 8.21 14.07
CA ALA A 35 5.72 9.42 13.79
C ALA A 35 4.91 9.28 12.49
N VAL A 36 5.47 8.59 11.49
CA VAL A 36 4.88 8.37 10.16
C VAL A 36 5.29 6.99 9.65
N VAL A 37 4.32 6.23 9.16
CA VAL A 37 4.55 4.96 8.44
C VAL A 37 4.24 5.13 6.96
N VAL A 38 5.10 4.61 6.09
CA VAL A 38 4.84 4.49 4.66
C VAL A 38 4.55 3.02 4.36
N ASN A 39 3.27 2.70 4.11
CA ASN A 39 2.87 1.35 3.73
C ASN A 39 3.03 1.15 2.22
N ALA A 40 4.18 0.59 1.84
CA ALA A 40 4.51 0.21 0.47
C ALA A 40 4.32 -1.30 0.19
N ALA A 41 3.94 -2.10 1.19
CA ALA A 41 3.73 -3.52 1.03
C ALA A 41 2.37 -3.81 0.38
N ALA A 42 2.36 -4.68 -0.62
CA ALA A 42 1.17 -5.06 -1.37
C ALA A 42 1.38 -6.38 -2.13
N TYR A 43 0.28 -7.06 -2.42
CA TYR A 43 0.24 -8.08 -3.47
C TYR A 43 0.07 -7.38 -4.83
N THR A 44 1.11 -7.40 -5.66
CA THR A 44 1.18 -6.63 -6.92
C THR A 44 1.15 -7.48 -8.20
N ALA A 45 1.01 -8.80 -8.09
CA ALA A 45 0.90 -9.69 -9.25
C ALA A 45 -0.53 -9.63 -9.83
N VAL A 46 -0.82 -8.59 -10.62
CA VAL A 46 -2.17 -8.24 -11.12
C VAL A 46 -2.92 -9.45 -11.71
N ASP A 47 -2.35 -10.13 -12.70
CA ASP A 47 -3.01 -11.27 -13.35
C ASP A 47 -3.25 -12.42 -12.37
N ARG A 48 -2.29 -12.66 -11.47
CA ARG A 48 -2.32 -13.77 -10.52
C ARG A 48 -3.34 -13.53 -9.40
N ALA A 49 -3.70 -12.26 -9.14
CA ALA A 49 -4.73 -11.90 -8.19
C ALA A 49 -6.10 -12.47 -8.58
N GLU A 50 -6.40 -12.63 -9.87
CA GLU A 50 -7.67 -13.22 -10.32
C GLU A 50 -7.82 -14.68 -9.88
N THR A 51 -6.70 -15.42 -9.81
CA THR A 51 -6.66 -16.81 -9.34
C THR A 51 -6.36 -16.94 -7.85
N GLU A 52 -5.81 -15.90 -7.22
CA GLU A 52 -5.44 -15.86 -5.80
C GLU A 52 -6.14 -14.71 -5.02
N PRO A 53 -7.48 -14.58 -5.11
CA PRO A 53 -8.17 -13.41 -4.57
C PRO A 53 -8.04 -13.28 -3.04
N ALA A 54 -8.00 -14.39 -2.33
CA ALA A 54 -7.82 -14.40 -0.88
C ALA A 54 -6.44 -13.85 -0.47
N ALA A 55 -5.39 -14.20 -1.20
CA ALA A 55 -4.04 -13.69 -0.94
C ALA A 55 -3.94 -12.19 -1.26
N ALA A 56 -4.56 -11.75 -2.35
CA ALA A 56 -4.64 -10.34 -2.69
C ALA A 56 -5.38 -9.53 -1.62
N LEU A 57 -6.54 -10.01 -1.13
CA LEU A 57 -7.28 -9.35 -0.06
C LEU A 57 -6.52 -9.35 1.28
N ALA A 58 -5.91 -10.48 1.66
CA ALA A 58 -5.15 -10.57 2.91
C ALA A 58 -4.02 -9.53 2.96
N ALA A 59 -3.27 -9.36 1.87
CA ALA A 59 -2.19 -8.38 1.82
C ALA A 59 -2.71 -6.94 1.63
N ASN A 60 -3.58 -6.72 0.62
CA ASN A 60 -3.94 -5.37 0.18
C ASN A 60 -5.02 -4.71 1.03
N ARG A 61 -5.96 -5.49 1.58
CA ARG A 61 -7.02 -4.99 2.47
C ARG A 61 -6.64 -5.18 3.93
N ASP A 62 -6.50 -6.43 4.36
CA ASP A 62 -6.33 -6.76 5.78
C ASP A 62 -4.99 -6.24 6.30
N GLY A 63 -3.91 -6.46 5.56
CA GLY A 63 -2.59 -5.94 5.91
C GLY A 63 -2.50 -4.42 5.90
N ALA A 64 -3.22 -3.74 5.01
CA ALA A 64 -3.33 -2.28 5.05
C ALA A 64 -4.07 -1.80 6.31
N GLY A 65 -5.17 -2.48 6.67
CA GLY A 65 -5.91 -2.24 7.90
C GLY A 65 -5.07 -2.47 9.16
N HIS A 66 -4.27 -3.54 9.21
CA HIS A 66 -3.36 -3.81 10.34
C HIS A 66 -2.35 -2.68 10.54
N VAL A 67 -1.72 -2.22 9.46
CA VAL A 67 -0.76 -1.09 9.51
C VAL A 67 -1.44 0.19 9.98
N ALA A 68 -2.63 0.48 9.47
CA ALA A 68 -3.38 1.67 9.86
C ALA A 68 -3.83 1.62 11.33
N ALA A 69 -4.33 0.48 11.81
CA ALA A 69 -4.73 0.31 13.19
C ALA A 69 -3.53 0.45 14.15
N ALA A 70 -2.38 -0.15 13.82
CA ALA A 70 -1.16 0.01 14.61
C ALA A 70 -0.66 1.46 14.62
N ALA A 71 -0.70 2.14 13.47
CA ALA A 71 -0.33 3.55 13.39
C ALA A 71 -1.26 4.43 14.24
N ALA A 72 -2.57 4.21 14.18
CA ALA A 72 -3.54 4.93 15.00
C ALA A 72 -3.28 4.72 16.51
N ALA A 73 -3.03 3.48 16.93
CA ALA A 73 -2.69 3.16 18.32
C ALA A 73 -1.39 3.83 18.79
N ALA A 74 -0.42 4.00 17.89
CA ALA A 74 0.85 4.68 18.16
C ALA A 74 0.78 6.22 18.01
N GLY A 75 -0.35 6.77 17.58
CA GLY A 75 -0.49 8.20 17.25
C GLY A 75 0.27 8.63 15.98
N ALA A 76 0.72 7.68 15.16
CA ALA A 76 1.44 7.90 13.91
C ALA A 76 0.49 8.28 12.76
N ALA A 77 1.03 8.95 11.74
CA ALA A 77 0.33 9.15 10.47
C ALA A 77 0.66 8.03 9.47
N VAL A 78 -0.27 7.73 8.55
CA VAL A 78 -0.11 6.70 7.52
C VAL A 78 0.00 7.33 6.14
N VAL A 79 0.99 6.94 5.35
CA VAL A 79 0.98 7.11 3.90
C VAL A 79 0.79 5.74 3.27
N HIS A 80 -0.36 5.50 2.66
CA HIS A 80 -0.68 4.23 2.00
C HIS A 80 -0.57 4.35 0.49
N LEU A 81 0.27 3.51 -0.12
CA LEU A 81 0.39 3.46 -1.58
C LEU A 81 -0.78 2.67 -2.17
N SER A 82 -1.55 3.32 -3.04
CA SER A 82 -2.63 2.72 -3.82
C SER A 82 -2.32 2.78 -5.32
N THR A 83 -3.31 2.53 -6.17
CA THR A 83 -3.16 2.31 -7.61
C THR A 83 -4.25 3.03 -8.39
N ASP A 84 -3.96 3.34 -9.66
CA ASP A 84 -4.93 3.71 -10.67
C ASP A 84 -5.97 2.62 -10.99
N TYR A 85 -5.70 1.35 -10.68
CA TYR A 85 -6.62 0.22 -10.90
C TYR A 85 -7.88 0.27 -10.03
N VAL A 86 -8.01 1.27 -9.15
CA VAL A 86 -9.26 1.58 -8.43
C VAL A 86 -10.30 2.25 -9.33
N PHE A 87 -9.91 2.71 -10.52
CA PHE A 87 -10.80 3.29 -11.52
C PHE A 87 -11.10 2.29 -12.65
N ASP A 88 -12.17 2.55 -13.42
CA ASP A 88 -12.61 1.68 -14.51
C ASP A 88 -11.95 1.95 -15.87
N GLY A 89 -11.21 3.06 -16.00
CA GLY A 89 -10.54 3.43 -17.25
C GLY A 89 -11.47 3.97 -18.36
N THR A 90 -12.75 4.21 -18.09
CA THR A 90 -13.72 4.66 -19.10
C THR A 90 -13.75 6.17 -19.33
N LYS A 91 -13.23 6.96 -18.39
CA LYS A 91 -13.14 8.42 -18.51
C LYS A 91 -12.22 8.82 -19.68
N ALA A 92 -12.73 9.69 -20.56
CA ALA A 92 -11.99 10.19 -21.71
C ALA A 92 -10.82 11.15 -21.36
N GLY A 93 -10.73 11.58 -20.10
CA GLY A 93 -9.71 12.50 -19.59
C GLY A 93 -9.09 12.02 -18.29
N PRO A 94 -8.20 12.82 -17.66
CA PRO A 94 -7.52 12.42 -16.44
C PRO A 94 -8.50 12.18 -15.29
N TYR A 95 -8.23 11.12 -14.53
CA TYR A 95 -8.89 10.91 -13.23
C TYR A 95 -8.42 11.93 -12.21
N ARG A 96 -9.33 12.32 -11.33
CA ARG A 96 -9.14 13.18 -10.17
C ARG A 96 -9.37 12.37 -8.89
N GLU A 97 -8.90 12.88 -7.78
CA GLU A 97 -9.00 12.23 -6.47
C GLU A 97 -10.45 12.03 -6.02
N ASP A 98 -11.35 12.91 -6.47
CA ASP A 98 -12.79 12.91 -6.19
C ASP A 98 -13.64 12.14 -7.21
N ASP A 99 -13.04 11.60 -8.27
CA ASP A 99 -13.77 10.73 -9.19
C ASP A 99 -14.20 9.42 -8.50
N PRO A 100 -15.34 8.82 -8.91
CA PRO A 100 -15.82 7.57 -8.34
C PRO A 100 -14.83 6.41 -8.48
N VAL A 101 -14.67 5.64 -7.41
CA VAL A 101 -13.91 4.38 -7.41
C VAL A 101 -14.77 3.28 -8.02
N ALA A 102 -14.26 2.62 -9.07
CA ALA A 102 -14.95 1.59 -9.85
C ALA A 102 -13.96 0.51 -10.39
N PRO A 103 -13.31 -0.28 -9.52
CA PRO A 103 -12.30 -1.26 -9.95
C PRO A 103 -12.89 -2.44 -10.73
N LEU A 104 -12.27 -2.79 -11.87
CA LEU A 104 -12.73 -3.89 -12.73
C LEU A 104 -12.19 -5.27 -12.31
N GLY A 105 -10.97 -5.36 -11.79
CA GLY A 105 -10.29 -6.62 -11.44
C GLY A 105 -10.10 -6.85 -9.94
N VAL A 106 -9.69 -8.06 -9.56
CA VAL A 106 -9.45 -8.44 -8.16
C VAL A 106 -8.35 -7.60 -7.53
N TYR A 107 -7.26 -7.34 -8.26
CA TYR A 107 -6.19 -6.48 -7.76
C TYR A 107 -6.72 -5.08 -7.40
N GLY A 108 -7.40 -4.42 -8.34
CA GLY A 108 -8.02 -3.10 -8.12
C GLY A 108 -9.00 -3.09 -6.97
N ARG A 109 -9.90 -4.10 -6.90
CA ARG A 109 -10.86 -4.26 -5.79
C ARG A 109 -10.17 -4.42 -4.44
N SER A 110 -9.12 -5.23 -4.37
CA SER A 110 -8.37 -5.46 -3.13
C SER A 110 -7.63 -4.21 -2.66
N LYS A 111 -7.10 -3.40 -3.58
CA LYS A 111 -6.45 -2.11 -3.28
C LYS A 111 -7.47 -1.06 -2.84
N ALA A 112 -8.62 -0.97 -3.50
CA ALA A 112 -9.72 -0.09 -3.10
C ALA A 112 -10.22 -0.42 -1.69
N ALA A 113 -10.42 -1.71 -1.39
CA ALA A 113 -10.78 -2.15 -0.04
C ALA A 113 -9.70 -1.82 1.01
N GLY A 114 -8.42 -1.84 0.62
CA GLY A 114 -7.32 -1.35 1.44
C GLY A 114 -7.38 0.15 1.73
N GLU A 115 -7.77 0.96 0.76
CA GLU A 115 -8.00 2.39 0.99
C GLU A 115 -9.10 2.63 2.04
N GLU A 116 -10.21 1.90 1.95
CA GLU A 116 -11.30 1.95 2.92
C GLU A 116 -10.83 1.52 4.31
N ALA A 117 -10.14 0.38 4.43
CA ALA A 117 -9.60 -0.09 5.70
C ALA A 117 -8.65 0.92 6.36
N VAL A 118 -7.84 1.63 5.58
CA VAL A 118 -6.97 2.70 6.08
C VAL A 118 -7.77 3.90 6.58
N ARG A 119 -8.79 4.34 5.81
CA ARG A 119 -9.67 5.45 6.20
C ARG A 119 -10.39 5.17 7.51
N ASP A 120 -10.89 3.95 7.67
CA ASP A 120 -11.66 3.53 8.85
C ASP A 120 -10.79 3.41 10.09
N ALA A 121 -9.55 2.90 9.95
CA ALA A 121 -8.69 2.59 11.08
C ALA A 121 -7.83 3.77 11.57
N CYS A 122 -7.46 4.72 10.69
CA CYS A 122 -6.56 5.81 11.06
C CYS A 122 -6.99 7.15 10.48
N ALA A 123 -7.45 8.08 11.31
CA ALA A 123 -7.86 9.43 10.85
C ALA A 123 -6.70 10.25 10.24
N ARG A 124 -5.45 10.01 10.65
CA ARG A 124 -4.26 10.72 10.16
C ARG A 124 -3.62 9.96 9.00
N HIS A 125 -4.28 9.90 7.85
CA HIS A 125 -3.79 9.16 6.69
C HIS A 125 -3.70 10.01 5.42
N VAL A 126 -2.87 9.55 4.50
CA VAL A 126 -2.81 9.96 3.10
C VAL A 126 -2.86 8.69 2.25
N ILE A 127 -3.78 8.66 1.29
CA ILE A 127 -3.82 7.62 0.26
C ILE A 127 -3.21 8.20 -1.01
N LEU A 128 -2.10 7.60 -1.46
CA LEU A 128 -1.38 8.02 -2.64
C LEU A 128 -1.60 7.01 -3.77
N ARG A 129 -2.51 7.33 -4.70
CA ARG A 129 -2.73 6.52 -5.90
C ARG A 129 -1.61 6.80 -6.91
N THR A 130 -0.95 5.75 -7.39
CA THR A 130 0.12 5.86 -8.39
C THR A 130 -0.12 4.87 -9.53
N ALA A 131 0.57 5.07 -10.65
CA ALA A 131 0.43 4.26 -11.85
C ALA A 131 1.81 3.98 -12.46
N ARG A 132 1.97 2.78 -13.03
CA ARG A 132 3.18 2.35 -13.75
C ARG A 132 4.50 2.65 -13.01
N VAL A 133 4.58 2.28 -11.73
CA VAL A 133 5.80 2.43 -10.94
C VAL A 133 6.93 1.57 -11.54
N PHE A 134 8.11 2.15 -11.73
CA PHE A 134 9.31 1.45 -12.19
C PHE A 134 10.52 1.87 -11.37
N SER A 135 11.54 1.02 -11.36
CA SER A 135 12.78 1.23 -10.61
C SER A 135 13.93 0.50 -11.30
N PRO A 136 15.18 0.94 -11.14
CA PRO A 136 16.35 0.15 -11.53
C PRO A 136 16.44 -1.20 -10.78
N ARG A 137 15.67 -1.39 -9.70
CA ARG A 137 15.64 -2.62 -8.91
C ARG A 137 14.25 -3.26 -8.96
N GLY A 138 14.22 -4.60 -8.95
CA GLY A 138 12.99 -5.39 -8.93
C GLY A 138 12.33 -5.56 -10.30
N ARG A 139 11.33 -6.43 -10.37
CA ARG A 139 10.59 -6.71 -11.60
C ARG A 139 9.63 -5.57 -11.89
N ASN A 140 9.78 -4.93 -13.04
CA ASN A 140 8.85 -3.92 -13.55
C ASN A 140 8.85 -3.96 -15.09
N PHE A 141 7.90 -3.22 -15.68
CA PHE A 141 7.74 -3.19 -17.13
C PHE A 141 9.02 -2.73 -17.86
N VAL A 142 9.67 -1.66 -17.37
CA VAL A 142 10.89 -1.12 -17.99
C VAL A 142 12.03 -2.13 -17.94
N ALA A 143 12.27 -2.76 -16.79
CA ALA A 143 13.28 -3.82 -16.66
C ALA A 143 13.00 -5.01 -17.60
N THR A 144 11.73 -5.38 -17.79
CA THR A 144 11.34 -6.46 -18.71
C THR A 144 11.62 -6.12 -20.17
N MET A 145 11.49 -4.84 -20.55
CA MET A 145 11.81 -4.36 -21.90
C MET A 145 13.32 -4.21 -22.12
N LEU A 146 14.11 -4.00 -21.06
CA LEU A 146 15.54 -3.70 -21.15
C LEU A 146 16.47 -4.90 -20.89
N GLY A 147 15.99 -5.98 -20.28
CA GLY A 147 16.76 -7.21 -20.04
C GLY A 147 17.21 -7.38 -18.59
#